data_AF-A0AAD1LVG8-F1
#
_entry.id   AF-A0AAD1LVG8-F1
#
_cell.length_a   1.000
_cell.length_b   1.000
_cell.length_c   1.000
_cell.angle_alpha   90.00
_cell.angle_beta   90.00
_cell.angle_gamma   90.00
#
_symmetry.space_group_name_H-M   'P 1'
#
loop_
_entity.id
_entity.type
_entity.pdbx_description
1 polymer ?
#
loop_
_entity_poly.entity_id
_entity_poly.type
_entity_poly.pdbx_seq_one_letter_code
_entity_poly.pdbx_strand_id
1 'polypeptide(L)'
;MSTLVYLGLGSNQDRDHHLGLALEFLAALLVDVQYSPVYSSAAAGCVGDDFFNVVLSGRTDLSLGQLSDVLKRFEARYARVLVPRIVLPVDIDILLYGDFVGTYAHGVLPRSDLIDRPYVIMPLAVLAPEAVHPVTGKTYKTTWLEFERHIPAEEAPVLVARDGLSLPKGAKTAGADDFVMAQTLKSLRIRQGLTQRKLAEKARVTHSSISVIEKNQASPGVNTLGKILSALSTSLPEFFAEIERGGAEVKPKKRVLEF
;
A
#
# COMPACT_ATOMS: atom_id res chain seq x y z
N MET A 1 6.85 20.50 11.97
CA MET A 1 7.85 20.33 10.90
C MET A 1 7.61 18.96 10.32
N SER A 2 7.49 18.84 9.00
CA SER A 2 7.27 17.55 8.35
C SER A 2 8.55 16.70 8.41
N THR A 3 8.43 15.46 8.83
CA THR A 3 9.53 14.50 9.02
C THR A 3 9.74 13.70 7.74
N LEU A 4 11.00 13.60 7.29
CA LEU A 4 11.36 12.74 6.15
C LEU A 4 11.23 11.27 6.56
N VAL A 5 10.61 10.45 5.72
CA VAL A 5 10.45 9.02 5.92
C VAL A 5 10.89 8.27 4.67
N TYR A 6 11.45 7.07 4.87
CA TYR A 6 11.69 6.10 3.80
C TYR A 6 10.87 4.84 4.06
N LEU A 7 10.12 4.40 3.07
CA LEU A 7 9.24 3.23 3.11
C LEU A 7 9.70 2.21 2.06
N GLY A 8 9.77 0.95 2.46
CA GLY A 8 9.99 -0.18 1.55
C GLY A 8 8.65 -0.81 1.20
N LEU A 9 8.41 -1.05 -0.07
CA LEU A 9 7.21 -1.70 -0.59
C LEU A 9 7.59 -2.98 -1.31
N GLY A 10 6.87 -4.07 -1.05
CA GLY A 10 7.08 -5.36 -1.70
C GLY A 10 5.77 -6.05 -2.09
N SER A 11 5.69 -6.64 -3.29
CA SER A 11 4.54 -7.46 -3.70
C SER A 11 4.97 -8.58 -4.64
N ASN A 12 4.39 -9.79 -4.50
CA ASN A 12 4.64 -10.94 -5.37
C ASN A 12 3.39 -11.51 -6.07
N GLN A 13 2.25 -10.85 -5.95
CA GLN A 13 0.98 -11.25 -6.59
C GLN A 13 0.31 -10.00 -7.16
N ASP A 14 -0.16 -10.04 -8.40
CA ASP A 14 -0.78 -8.89 -9.09
C ASP A 14 -0.01 -7.57 -8.82
N ARG A 15 1.32 -7.68 -8.97
CA ARG A 15 2.31 -6.78 -8.36
C ARG A 15 2.11 -5.33 -8.78
N ASP A 16 1.84 -5.12 -10.06
CA ASP A 16 1.56 -3.80 -10.62
C ASP A 16 0.32 -3.17 -9.99
N HIS A 17 -0.74 -3.96 -9.81
CA HIS A 17 -1.97 -3.49 -9.20
C HIS A 17 -1.77 -3.12 -7.73
N HIS A 18 -1.14 -4.02 -6.96
CA HIS A 18 -0.99 -3.87 -5.52
C HIS A 18 -0.02 -2.78 -5.13
N LEU A 19 1.12 -2.69 -5.81
CA LEU A 19 2.04 -1.58 -5.63
C LEU A 19 1.43 -0.26 -6.09
N GLY A 20 0.68 -0.24 -7.21
CA GLY A 20 -0.04 0.96 -7.65
C GLY A 20 -0.98 1.52 -6.59
N LEU A 21 -1.76 0.65 -5.92
CA LEU A 21 -2.65 1.06 -4.84
C LEU A 21 -1.91 1.52 -3.58
N ALA A 22 -0.83 0.85 -3.21
CA ALA A 22 0.00 1.27 -2.08
C ALA A 22 0.61 2.66 -2.34
N LEU A 23 1.10 2.90 -3.55
CA LEU A 23 1.67 4.19 -3.93
C LEU A 23 0.61 5.30 -3.95
N GLU A 24 -0.60 5.05 -4.45
CA GLU A 24 -1.72 6.01 -4.37
C GLU A 24 -2.08 6.36 -2.91
N PHE A 25 -2.13 5.35 -2.05
CA PHE A 25 -2.40 5.53 -0.63
C PHE A 25 -1.31 6.37 0.06
N LEU A 26 -0.04 6.05 -0.20
CA LEU A 26 1.09 6.79 0.37
C LEU A 26 1.18 8.22 -0.17
N ALA A 27 0.84 8.45 -1.44
CA ALA A 27 0.76 9.79 -2.02
C ALA A 27 -0.35 10.67 -1.39
N ALA A 28 -1.37 10.06 -0.76
CA ALA A 28 -2.36 10.79 0.02
C ALA A 28 -1.89 11.09 1.47
N LEU A 29 -0.86 10.38 1.95
CA LEU A 29 -0.34 10.47 3.31
C LEU A 29 0.92 11.33 3.44
N LEU A 30 1.67 11.45 2.34
CA LEU A 30 2.98 12.05 2.28
C LEU A 30 3.01 13.20 1.28
N VAL A 31 3.90 14.17 1.52
CA VAL A 31 4.25 15.23 0.58
C VAL A 31 5.67 15.02 0.04
N ASP A 32 5.99 15.65 -1.09
CA ASP A 32 7.31 15.55 -1.77
C ASP A 32 7.74 14.11 -2.06
N VAL A 33 6.78 13.29 -2.49
CA VAL A 33 6.98 11.86 -2.72
C VAL A 33 7.92 11.62 -3.90
N GLN A 34 8.93 10.77 -3.67
CA GLN A 34 9.82 10.23 -4.69
C GLN A 34 9.91 8.72 -4.54
N TYR A 35 10.24 8.02 -5.63
CA TYR A 35 10.34 6.57 -5.65
C TYR A 35 11.61 6.12 -6.38
N SER A 36 12.15 5.00 -5.95
CA SER A 36 13.17 4.27 -6.70
C SER A 36 12.57 3.66 -7.98
N PRO A 37 13.40 3.24 -8.93
CA PRO A 37 13.00 2.24 -9.91
C PRO A 37 12.41 0.98 -9.24
N VAL A 38 11.67 0.18 -10.03
CA VAL A 38 11.13 -1.11 -9.58
C VAL A 38 12.17 -2.20 -9.82
N TYR A 39 12.42 -3.02 -8.79
CA TYR A 39 13.34 -4.15 -8.86
C TYR A 39 12.66 -5.48 -8.56
N SER A 40 12.99 -6.51 -9.33
CA SER A 40 12.58 -7.90 -9.10
C SER A 40 13.56 -8.58 -8.16
N SER A 41 13.09 -9.40 -7.23
CA SER A 41 13.91 -10.31 -6.43
C SER A 41 13.21 -11.66 -6.29
N ALA A 42 13.99 -12.75 -6.25
CA ALA A 42 13.44 -14.09 -6.06
C ALA A 42 12.59 -14.18 -4.77
N ALA A 43 11.49 -14.93 -4.84
CA ALA A 43 10.67 -15.25 -3.68
C ALA A 43 11.39 -16.26 -2.78
N ALA A 44 12.39 -15.81 -2.02
CA ALA A 44 13.16 -16.68 -1.13
C ALA A 44 12.23 -17.37 -0.12
N GLY A 45 12.07 -18.69 -0.26
CA GLY A 45 11.28 -19.53 0.66
C GLY A 45 9.76 -19.51 0.46
N CYS A 46 9.23 -18.88 -0.60
CA CYS A 46 7.80 -18.87 -0.91
C CYS A 46 7.51 -19.44 -2.31
N VAL A 47 6.36 -20.12 -2.46
CA VAL A 47 5.85 -20.53 -3.78
C VAL A 47 5.14 -19.33 -4.42
N GLY A 48 5.62 -18.85 -5.56
CA GLY A 48 5.01 -17.75 -6.30
C GLY A 48 5.96 -17.08 -7.30
N ASP A 49 5.48 -16.02 -7.93
CA ASP A 49 6.31 -15.15 -8.77
C ASP A 49 7.32 -14.37 -7.91
N ASP A 50 8.34 -13.79 -8.57
CA ASP A 50 9.29 -12.88 -7.92
C ASP A 50 8.60 -11.69 -7.22
N PHE A 51 9.25 -11.08 -6.24
CA PHE A 51 8.78 -9.84 -5.64
C PHE A 51 9.18 -8.64 -6.48
N PHE A 52 8.24 -7.71 -6.69
CA PHE A 52 8.57 -6.33 -7.08
C PHE A 52 8.78 -5.51 -5.82
N ASN A 53 9.93 -4.85 -5.74
CA ASN A 53 10.36 -4.03 -4.62
C ASN A 53 10.59 -2.59 -5.06
N VAL A 54 10.13 -1.66 -4.23
CA VAL A 54 10.27 -0.21 -4.43
C VAL A 54 10.60 0.44 -3.09
N VAL A 55 11.50 1.40 -3.08
CA VAL A 55 11.68 2.31 -1.95
C VAL A 55 11.07 3.65 -2.29
N LEU A 56 10.29 4.19 -1.37
CA LEU A 56 9.65 5.50 -1.47
C LEU A 56 10.23 6.42 -0.39
N SER A 57 10.45 7.68 -0.73
CA SER A 57 10.71 8.75 0.23
C SER A 57 9.59 9.77 0.18
N GLY A 58 9.33 10.43 1.31
CA GLY A 58 8.35 11.51 1.40
C GLY A 58 8.41 12.17 2.77
N ARG A 59 7.61 13.22 2.98
CA ARG A 59 7.51 13.91 4.27
C ARG A 59 6.12 13.75 4.87
N THR A 60 6.04 13.63 6.18
CA THR A 60 4.76 13.51 6.90
C THR A 60 4.75 14.33 8.19
N ASP A 61 3.58 14.83 8.58
CA ASP A 61 3.35 15.44 9.89
C ASP A 61 2.85 14.42 10.93
N LEU A 62 2.61 13.17 10.52
CA LEU A 62 2.26 12.10 11.45
C LEU A 62 3.48 11.71 12.28
N SER A 63 3.27 11.51 13.57
CA SER A 63 4.26 10.86 14.43
C SER A 63 4.53 9.42 13.96
N LEU A 64 5.69 8.86 14.34
CA LEU A 64 6.06 7.49 13.99
C LEU A 64 4.97 6.45 14.36
N GLY A 65 4.37 6.58 15.54
CA GLY A 65 3.28 5.71 15.98
C GLY A 65 2.04 5.84 15.09
N GLN A 66 1.62 7.08 14.80
CA GLN A 66 0.47 7.33 13.93
C GLN A 66 0.70 6.82 12.50
N LEU A 67 1.89 7.04 11.94
CA LEU A 67 2.25 6.52 10.62
C LEU A 67 2.19 5.00 10.61
N SER A 68 2.85 4.34 11.57
CA SER A 68 2.87 2.88 11.63
C SER A 68 1.47 2.28 11.77
N ASP A 69 0.62 2.86 12.61
CA ASP A 69 -0.76 2.43 12.76
C ASP A 69 -1.57 2.60 11.46
N VAL A 70 -1.36 3.70 10.73
CA VAL A 70 -2.01 3.94 9.43
C VAL A 70 -1.58 2.90 8.39
N LEU A 71 -0.27 2.59 8.31
CA LEU A 71 0.25 1.58 7.39
C LEU A 71 -0.26 0.17 7.72
N LYS A 72 -0.21 -0.24 8.99
CA LYS A 72 -0.71 -1.56 9.44
C LYS A 72 -2.22 -1.71 9.20
N ARG A 73 -3.00 -0.63 9.37
CA ARG A 73 -4.43 -0.63 9.00
C ARG A 73 -4.64 -0.81 7.50
N PHE A 74 -3.81 -0.19 6.66
CA PHE A 74 -3.89 -0.36 5.21
C PHE A 74 -3.59 -1.82 4.81
N GLU A 75 -2.49 -2.40 5.30
CA GLU A 75 -2.08 -3.78 5.05
C GLU A 75 -3.17 -4.78 5.49
N ALA A 76 -3.66 -4.64 6.73
CA ALA A 76 -4.69 -5.51 7.28
C ALA A 76 -6.00 -5.43 6.48
N ARG A 77 -6.38 -4.23 6.02
CA ARG A 77 -7.58 -4.03 5.18
C ARG A 77 -7.41 -4.67 3.81
N TYR A 78 -6.24 -4.49 3.19
CA TYR A 78 -6.00 -4.92 1.83
C TYR A 78 -5.87 -6.45 1.72
N ALA A 79 -5.20 -7.11 2.68
CA ALA A 79 -5.19 -8.57 2.75
C ALA A 79 -6.59 -9.18 2.89
N ARG A 80 -7.48 -8.54 3.66
CA ARG A 80 -8.83 -9.06 3.90
C ARG A 80 -9.77 -8.92 2.71
N VAL A 81 -9.52 -7.98 1.81
CA VAL A 81 -10.34 -7.76 0.59
C VAL A 81 -10.17 -8.89 -0.42
N LEU A 82 -9.00 -9.55 -0.50
CA LEU A 82 -8.69 -10.46 -1.60
C LEU A 82 -9.15 -11.91 -1.38
N VAL A 83 -8.91 -12.56 -0.23
CA VAL A 83 -9.47 -13.87 0.24
C VAL A 83 -8.79 -14.27 1.57
N PRO A 84 -9.23 -15.31 2.33
CA PRO A 84 -8.53 -15.74 3.56
C PRO A 84 -7.24 -16.51 3.24
N ARG A 85 -6.23 -15.84 2.67
CA ARG A 85 -4.85 -16.34 2.55
C ARG A 85 -3.90 -15.46 3.35
N ILE A 86 -2.85 -16.11 3.83
CA ILE A 86 -1.85 -15.61 4.79
C ILE A 86 -0.86 -14.60 4.17
N VAL A 87 -0.89 -14.39 2.85
CA VAL A 87 0.08 -13.53 2.15
C VAL A 87 -0.49 -12.11 2.00
N LEU A 88 0.18 -11.13 2.60
CA LEU A 88 -0.10 -9.71 2.39
C LEU A 88 0.09 -9.39 0.90
N PRO A 89 -0.91 -8.82 0.21
CA PRO A 89 -0.81 -8.54 -1.22
C PRO A 89 0.25 -7.46 -1.54
N VAL A 90 0.53 -6.61 -0.57
CA VAL A 90 1.66 -5.67 -0.54
C VAL A 90 2.12 -5.53 0.91
N ASP A 91 3.43 -5.54 1.11
CA ASP A 91 4.11 -5.27 2.38
C ASP A 91 4.64 -3.84 2.37
N ILE A 92 4.41 -3.06 3.43
CA ILE A 92 4.86 -1.68 3.57
C ILE A 92 5.60 -1.53 4.90
N ASP A 93 6.92 -1.44 4.80
CA ASP A 93 7.80 -1.31 5.96
C ASP A 93 8.36 0.09 6.10
N ILE A 94 8.35 0.61 7.33
CA ILE A 94 9.09 1.83 7.66
C ILE A 94 10.57 1.47 7.76
N LEU A 95 11.38 2.04 6.87
CA LEU A 95 12.82 1.82 6.84
C LEU A 95 13.53 2.82 7.77
N LEU A 96 13.13 4.09 7.69
CA LEU A 96 13.73 5.24 8.37
C LEU A 96 12.65 6.29 8.67
N TYR A 97 12.77 7.00 9.80
CA TYR A 97 11.86 8.09 10.17
C TYR A 97 12.67 9.24 10.79
N GLY A 98 12.94 10.28 10.02
CA GLY A 98 13.84 11.36 10.39
C GLY A 98 15.17 10.83 10.91
N ASP A 99 15.59 11.36 12.05
CA ASP A 99 16.81 10.92 12.75
C ASP A 99 16.52 9.93 13.88
N PHE A 100 15.31 9.34 13.93
CA PHE A 100 14.92 8.44 15.01
C PHE A 100 15.70 7.13 14.93
N VAL A 101 16.37 6.79 16.04
CA VAL A 101 17.06 5.51 16.26
C VAL A 101 16.54 4.91 17.56
N GLY A 102 15.96 3.71 17.49
CA GLY A 102 15.44 3.01 18.66
C GLY A 102 14.22 2.14 18.37
N THR A 103 13.63 1.63 19.44
CA THR A 103 12.42 0.80 19.37
C THR A 103 11.16 1.65 19.41
N TYR A 104 10.13 1.17 18.73
CA TYR A 104 8.78 1.72 18.75
C TYR A 104 7.76 0.58 18.82
N ALA A 105 6.48 0.90 18.92
CA ALA A 105 5.41 -0.08 19.19
C ALA A 105 5.41 -1.30 18.24
N HIS A 106 5.85 -1.13 16.99
CA HIS A 106 5.79 -2.17 15.96
C HIS A 106 7.16 -2.57 15.40
N GLY A 107 8.28 -2.19 16.04
CA GLY A 107 9.61 -2.60 15.58
C GLY A 107 10.78 -1.74 16.09
N VAL A 108 11.86 -1.72 15.31
CA VAL A 108 13.07 -0.91 15.56
C VAL A 108 13.40 -0.11 14.30
N LEU A 109 13.90 1.12 14.49
CA LEU A 109 14.41 1.98 13.42
C LEU A 109 15.88 2.38 13.66
N PRO A 110 16.71 2.50 12.61
CA PRO A 110 16.48 2.02 11.25
C PRO A 110 16.08 0.54 11.22
N ARG A 111 15.28 0.13 10.23
CA ARG A 111 14.85 -1.27 10.13
C ARG A 111 16.07 -2.19 10.21
N SER A 112 16.00 -3.22 11.04
CA SER A 112 17.17 -4.01 11.45
C SER A 112 17.93 -4.66 10.30
N ASP A 113 17.22 -5.10 9.24
CA ASP A 113 17.80 -5.76 8.08
C ASP A 113 17.93 -4.82 6.86
N LEU A 114 17.78 -3.51 7.05
CA LEU A 114 17.80 -2.51 5.97
C LEU A 114 19.05 -2.61 5.09
N ILE A 115 20.22 -2.84 5.70
CA ILE A 115 21.51 -2.94 5.00
C ILE A 115 21.88 -4.37 4.60
N ASP A 116 21.11 -5.37 5.06
CA ASP A 116 21.38 -6.79 4.83
C ASP A 116 20.52 -7.38 3.71
N ARG A 117 19.51 -6.63 3.23
CA ARG A 117 18.58 -7.06 2.17
C ARG A 117 18.89 -6.34 0.85
N PRO A 118 19.38 -7.04 -0.20
CA PRO A 118 19.74 -6.42 -1.48
C PRO A 118 18.58 -5.63 -2.09
N TYR A 119 17.38 -6.20 -2.05
CA TYR A 119 16.14 -5.62 -2.57
C TYR A 119 15.62 -4.41 -1.75
N VAL A 120 16.25 -4.09 -0.61
CA VAL A 120 15.98 -2.87 0.18
C VAL A 120 17.12 -1.86 0.04
N ILE A 121 18.38 -2.30 0.20
CA ILE A 121 19.52 -1.38 0.17
C ILE A 121 19.79 -0.84 -1.24
N MET A 122 19.62 -1.64 -2.29
CA MET A 122 19.85 -1.18 -3.67
C MET A 122 18.88 -0.08 -4.07
N PRO A 123 17.54 -0.24 -3.94
CA PRO A 123 16.63 0.82 -4.37
C PRO A 123 16.76 2.07 -3.48
N LEU A 124 17.07 1.90 -2.19
CA LEU A 124 17.37 3.03 -1.29
C LEU A 124 18.64 3.80 -1.71
N ALA A 125 19.71 3.10 -2.08
CA ALA A 125 20.95 3.71 -2.55
C ALA A 125 20.78 4.44 -3.89
N VAL A 126 19.85 3.99 -4.74
CA VAL A 126 19.49 4.70 -5.98
C VAL A 126 18.66 5.95 -5.69
N LEU A 127 17.70 5.86 -4.77
CA LEU A 127 16.81 6.97 -4.41
C LEU A 127 17.53 8.06 -3.60
N ALA A 128 18.38 7.68 -2.67
CA ALA A 128 19.05 8.58 -1.73
C ALA A 128 20.53 8.22 -1.54
N PRO A 129 21.35 8.32 -2.60
CA PRO A 129 22.74 7.82 -2.59
C PRO A 129 23.60 8.44 -1.49
N GLU A 130 23.42 9.73 -1.24
CA GLU A 130 24.24 10.52 -0.30
C GLU A 130 23.63 10.59 1.11
N ALA A 131 22.43 10.03 1.33
CA ALA A 131 21.87 9.95 2.68
C ALA A 131 22.66 8.97 3.53
N VAL A 132 22.82 9.31 4.81
CA VAL A 132 23.70 8.61 5.75
C VAL A 132 22.86 7.75 6.69
N HIS A 133 23.24 6.47 6.82
CA HIS A 133 22.62 5.59 7.80
C HIS A 133 22.98 6.06 9.22
N PRO A 134 22.00 6.32 10.10
CA PRO A 134 22.25 7.02 11.37
C PRO A 134 23.07 6.20 12.38
N VAL A 135 23.09 4.86 12.25
CA VAL A 135 23.90 3.98 13.11
C VAL A 135 25.32 3.73 12.57
N THR A 136 25.49 3.49 11.27
CA THR A 136 26.79 3.10 10.70
C THR A 136 27.62 4.29 10.23
N GLY A 137 26.99 5.46 10.03
CA GLY A 137 27.65 6.66 9.50
C GLY A 137 28.05 6.58 8.02
N LYS A 138 27.68 5.49 7.32
CA LYS A 138 27.96 5.32 5.88
C LYS A 138 26.81 5.83 5.03
N THR A 139 27.14 6.31 3.83
CA THR A 139 26.12 6.63 2.83
C THR A 139 25.48 5.36 2.28
N TYR A 140 24.22 5.41 1.83
CA TYR A 140 23.56 4.25 1.23
C TYR A 140 24.26 3.79 -0.06
N LYS A 141 24.82 4.72 -0.84
CA LYS A 141 25.66 4.39 -2.01
C LYS A 141 26.88 3.56 -1.62
N THR A 142 27.64 3.98 -0.62
CA THR A 142 28.82 3.24 -0.15
C THR A 142 28.41 1.88 0.41
N THR A 143 27.33 1.84 1.19
CA THR A 143 26.80 0.61 1.77
C THR A 143 26.42 -0.40 0.68
N TRP A 144 25.71 0.04 -0.36
CA TRP A 144 25.38 -0.82 -1.51
C TRP A 144 26.63 -1.32 -2.25
N LEU A 145 27.59 -0.45 -2.57
CA LEU A 145 28.80 -0.84 -3.31
C LEU A 145 29.69 -1.82 -2.54
N GLU A 146 29.66 -1.79 -1.20
CA GLU A 146 30.33 -2.79 -0.35
C GLU A 146 29.55 -4.11 -0.35
N PHE A 147 28.23 -4.05 -0.25
CA PHE A 147 27.34 -5.21 -0.25
C PHE A 147 27.37 -5.98 -1.58
N GLU A 148 27.26 -5.26 -2.70
CA GLU A 148 27.25 -5.80 -4.07
C GLU A 148 28.48 -6.66 -4.39
N ARG A 149 29.63 -6.37 -3.77
CA ARG A 149 30.87 -7.17 -3.96
C ARG A 149 30.79 -8.58 -3.40
N HIS A 150 29.85 -8.84 -2.50
CA HIS A 150 29.77 -10.09 -1.74
C HIS A 150 28.49 -10.88 -2.02
N ILE A 151 27.56 -10.35 -2.81
CA ILE A 151 26.33 -11.08 -3.15
C ILE A 151 26.49 -11.94 -4.40
N PRO A 152 25.90 -13.14 -4.42
CA PRO A 152 25.74 -13.91 -5.64
C PRO A 152 24.90 -13.14 -6.67
N ALA A 153 25.21 -13.32 -7.95
CA ALA A 153 24.53 -12.60 -9.04
C ALA A 153 23.03 -12.92 -9.11
N GLU A 154 22.65 -14.13 -8.72
CA GLU A 154 21.28 -14.62 -8.64
C GLU A 154 20.45 -13.98 -7.52
N GLU A 155 21.09 -13.38 -6.51
CA GLU A 155 20.43 -12.67 -5.40
C GLU A 155 20.37 -11.16 -5.64
N ALA A 156 21.03 -10.66 -6.70
CA ALA A 156 21.04 -9.25 -7.04
C ALA A 156 19.66 -8.79 -7.56
N PRO A 157 19.14 -7.63 -7.12
CA PRO A 157 17.85 -7.16 -7.60
C PRO A 157 17.93 -6.79 -9.07
N VAL A 158 16.97 -7.28 -9.86
CA VAL A 158 16.92 -7.06 -11.30
C VAL A 158 16.04 -5.86 -11.61
N LEU A 159 16.58 -4.86 -12.30
CA LEU A 159 15.80 -3.69 -12.70
C LEU A 159 14.65 -4.10 -13.65
N VAL A 160 13.40 -3.79 -13.26
CA VAL A 160 12.20 -4.07 -14.04
C VAL A 160 11.69 -2.83 -14.77
N ALA A 161 11.63 -1.69 -14.07
CA ALA A 161 11.11 -0.44 -14.62
C ALA A 161 11.85 0.77 -14.05
N ARG A 162 12.30 1.68 -14.95
CA ARG A 162 13.08 2.87 -14.59
C ARG A 162 12.24 4.02 -14.05
N ASP A 163 11.04 4.22 -14.59
CA ASP A 163 10.20 5.39 -14.29
C ASP A 163 9.20 5.12 -13.14
N GLY A 164 9.43 4.07 -12.35
CA GLY A 164 8.50 3.56 -11.36
C GLY A 164 7.26 2.94 -12.00
N LEU A 165 6.31 2.49 -11.16
CA LEU A 165 4.95 2.25 -11.62
C LEU A 165 4.36 3.59 -12.08
N SER A 166 3.71 3.61 -13.24
CA SER A 166 2.98 4.80 -13.68
C SER A 166 1.90 5.14 -12.65
N LEU A 167 2.19 6.12 -11.78
CA LEU A 167 1.18 6.71 -10.92
C LEU A 167 0.05 7.25 -11.83
N PRO A 168 -1.23 6.98 -11.54
CA PRO A 168 -2.29 7.63 -12.28
C PRO A 168 -2.16 9.15 -12.10
N LYS A 169 -1.87 9.84 -13.21
CA LYS A 169 -1.80 11.30 -13.25
C LYS A 169 -3.13 11.87 -12.75
N GLY A 170 -3.08 12.63 -11.65
CA GLY A 170 -4.17 13.55 -11.28
C GLY A 170 -5.05 13.20 -10.08
N ALA A 171 -4.60 12.40 -9.10
CA ALA A 171 -5.31 12.36 -7.83
C ALA A 171 -5.11 13.69 -7.08
N LYS A 172 -6.09 14.59 -7.15
CA LYS A 172 -6.34 15.51 -6.03
C LYS A 172 -6.78 14.63 -4.88
N THR A 173 -5.84 14.25 -4.03
CA THR A 173 -6.05 13.25 -2.99
C THR A 173 -7.04 13.77 -1.96
N ALA A 174 -8.20 13.13 -1.92
CA ALA A 174 -9.00 13.06 -0.72
C ALA A 174 -8.20 12.17 0.28
N GLY A 175 -8.19 12.50 1.57
CA GLY A 175 -7.19 12.02 2.54
C GLY A 175 -7.14 10.49 2.70
N ALA A 176 -6.25 9.99 3.56
CA ALA A 176 -6.09 8.54 3.81
C ALA A 176 -7.42 7.81 4.13
N ASP A 177 -8.35 8.48 4.82
CA ASP A 177 -9.68 7.93 5.14
C ASP A 177 -10.59 7.84 3.91
N ASP A 178 -10.52 8.81 2.99
CA ASP A 178 -11.28 8.79 1.73
C ASP A 178 -10.78 7.68 0.80
N PHE A 179 -9.47 7.42 0.77
CA PHE A 179 -8.91 6.31 0.04
C PHE A 179 -9.47 4.97 0.54
N VAL A 180 -9.50 4.77 1.86
CA VAL A 180 -10.04 3.56 2.48
C VAL A 180 -11.52 3.39 2.13
N MET A 181 -12.30 4.46 2.19
CA MET A 181 -13.70 4.45 1.80
C MET A 181 -13.87 4.04 0.32
N ALA A 182 -13.11 4.65 -0.58
CA ALA A 182 -13.12 4.37 -2.01
C ALA A 182 -12.83 2.88 -2.31
N GLN A 183 -11.79 2.32 -1.67
CA GLN A 183 -11.46 0.90 -1.84
C GLN A 183 -12.52 0.00 -1.23
N THR A 184 -13.11 0.37 -0.09
CA THR A 184 -14.19 -0.42 0.54
C THR A 184 -15.42 -0.50 -0.37
N LEU A 185 -15.80 0.61 -1.01
CA LEU A 185 -16.88 0.64 -2.01
C LEU A 185 -16.57 -0.24 -3.22
N LYS A 186 -15.35 -0.14 -3.77
CA LYS A 186 -14.87 -0.97 -4.88
C LYS A 186 -14.94 -2.46 -4.53
N SER A 187 -14.50 -2.85 -3.33
CA SER A 187 -14.52 -4.23 -2.84
C SER A 187 -15.94 -4.76 -2.68
N LEU A 188 -16.86 -3.98 -2.10
CA LEU A 188 -18.28 -4.34 -2.02
C LEU A 188 -18.89 -4.55 -3.41
N ARG A 189 -18.56 -3.68 -4.37
CA ARG A 189 -19.01 -3.80 -5.76
C ARG A 189 -18.52 -5.11 -6.40
N ILE A 190 -17.22 -5.40 -6.27
CA ILE A 190 -16.60 -6.60 -6.85
C ILE A 190 -17.17 -7.87 -6.21
N ARG A 191 -17.36 -7.90 -4.88
CA ARG A 191 -18.00 -9.02 -4.18
C ARG A 191 -19.41 -9.33 -4.68
N GLN A 192 -20.11 -8.35 -5.22
CA GLN A 192 -21.44 -8.53 -5.84
C GLN A 192 -21.39 -8.83 -7.34
N GLY A 193 -20.19 -9.01 -7.91
CA GLY A 193 -20.03 -9.26 -9.34
C GLY A 193 -20.50 -8.10 -10.24
N LEU A 194 -20.49 -6.86 -9.72
CA LEU A 194 -20.96 -5.69 -10.46
C LEU A 194 -19.79 -4.99 -11.17
N THR A 195 -20.01 -4.58 -12.43
CA THR A 195 -19.15 -3.61 -13.10
C THR A 195 -19.43 -2.20 -12.58
N GLN A 196 -18.50 -1.24 -12.76
CA GLN A 196 -18.74 0.17 -12.40
C GLN A 196 -20.01 0.72 -13.07
N ARG A 197 -20.24 0.37 -14.34
CA ARG A 197 -21.43 0.78 -15.10
C ARG A 197 -22.72 0.20 -14.51
N LYS A 198 -22.72 -1.08 -14.13
CA LYS A 198 -23.89 -1.74 -13.53
C LYS A 198 -24.19 -1.22 -12.13
N LEU A 199 -23.16 -0.88 -11.35
CA LEU A 199 -23.34 -0.20 -10.06
C LEU A 199 -23.94 1.20 -10.25
N ALA A 200 -23.39 1.98 -11.19
CA ALA A 200 -23.88 3.33 -11.49
C ALA A 200 -25.37 3.32 -11.88
N GLU A 201 -25.77 2.38 -12.74
CA GLU A 201 -27.17 2.15 -13.13
C GLU A 201 -28.06 1.82 -11.93
N LYS A 202 -27.68 0.84 -11.11
CA LYS A 202 -28.41 0.46 -9.89
C LYS A 202 -28.54 1.62 -8.90
N ALA A 203 -27.47 2.38 -8.70
CA ALA A 203 -27.42 3.50 -7.76
C ALA A 203 -28.04 4.79 -8.32
N ARG A 204 -28.43 4.82 -9.61
CA ARG A 204 -28.92 6.03 -10.30
C ARG A 204 -27.94 7.21 -10.16
N VAL A 205 -26.65 6.92 -10.38
CA VAL A 205 -25.57 7.90 -10.43
C VAL A 205 -24.81 7.75 -11.75
N THR A 206 -23.96 8.71 -12.11
CA THR A 206 -23.20 8.60 -13.36
C THR A 206 -22.06 7.58 -13.22
N HIS A 207 -21.70 6.94 -14.34
CA HIS A 207 -20.51 6.10 -14.40
C HIS A 207 -19.23 6.86 -14.02
N SER A 208 -19.14 8.14 -14.42
CA SER A 208 -18.02 9.01 -14.04
C SER A 208 -17.92 9.16 -12.53
N SER A 209 -19.03 9.37 -11.81
CA SER A 209 -19.04 9.45 -10.34
C SER A 209 -18.47 8.20 -9.70
N ILE A 210 -18.91 7.00 -10.09
CA ILE A 210 -18.35 5.75 -9.55
C ILE A 210 -16.86 5.64 -9.87
N SER A 211 -16.47 5.95 -11.10
CA SER A 211 -15.08 5.83 -11.55
C SER A 211 -14.14 6.75 -10.77
N VAL A 212 -14.51 8.01 -10.56
CA VAL A 212 -13.67 8.98 -9.81
C VAL A 212 -13.64 8.66 -8.32
N ILE A 213 -14.74 8.15 -7.75
CA ILE A 213 -14.78 7.71 -6.34
C ILE A 213 -13.83 6.52 -6.15
N GLU A 214 -13.96 5.46 -6.94
CA GLU A 214 -13.13 4.26 -6.78
C GLU A 214 -11.65 4.47 -7.08
N LYS A 215 -11.30 5.54 -7.81
CA LYS A 215 -9.92 5.97 -8.07
C LYS A 215 -9.40 6.98 -7.03
N ASN A 216 -10.13 7.20 -5.93
CA ASN A 216 -9.83 8.19 -4.91
C ASN A 216 -9.60 9.63 -5.46
N GLN A 217 -10.26 9.98 -6.56
CA GLN A 217 -10.19 11.32 -7.17
C GLN A 217 -11.26 12.26 -6.61
N ALA A 218 -12.32 11.73 -6.01
CA ALA A 218 -13.36 12.50 -5.34
C ALA A 218 -14.04 11.68 -4.23
N SER A 219 -14.32 12.34 -3.10
CA SER A 219 -15.12 11.76 -2.02
C SER A 219 -16.62 11.94 -2.31
N PRO A 220 -17.47 10.89 -2.20
CA PRO A 220 -18.90 11.01 -2.40
C PRO A 220 -19.55 11.84 -1.28
N GLY A 221 -20.40 12.80 -1.64
CA GLY A 221 -21.33 13.42 -0.68
C GLY A 221 -22.32 12.40 -0.10
N VAL A 222 -22.88 12.68 1.08
CA VAL A 222 -23.73 11.76 1.86
C VAL A 222 -24.89 11.15 1.03
N ASN A 223 -25.55 11.94 0.20
CA ASN A 223 -26.64 11.46 -0.65
C ASN A 223 -26.15 10.46 -1.73
N THR A 224 -25.02 10.76 -2.36
CA THR A 224 -24.40 9.87 -3.36
C THR A 224 -23.93 8.58 -2.71
N LEU A 225 -23.29 8.68 -1.54
CA LEU A 225 -22.86 7.52 -0.77
C LEU A 225 -24.07 6.64 -0.41
N GLY A 226 -25.15 7.22 0.13
CA GLY A 226 -26.37 6.48 0.46
C GLY A 226 -26.98 5.72 -0.73
N LYS A 227 -27.01 6.33 -1.92
CA LYS A 227 -27.46 5.65 -3.15
C LYS A 227 -26.57 4.47 -3.55
N ILE A 228 -25.25 4.66 -3.48
CA ILE A 228 -24.28 3.61 -3.79
C ILE A 228 -24.43 2.44 -2.81
N LEU A 229 -24.50 2.71 -1.51
CA LEU A 229 -24.66 1.70 -0.47
C LEU A 229 -25.97 0.94 -0.61
N SER A 230 -27.08 1.63 -0.89
CA SER A 230 -28.37 1.00 -1.18
C SER A 230 -28.30 0.05 -2.38
N ALA A 231 -27.64 0.46 -3.47
CA ALA A 231 -27.41 -0.39 -4.63
C ALA A 231 -26.52 -1.61 -4.35
N LEU A 232 -25.62 -1.47 -3.37
CA LEU A 232 -24.78 -2.52 -2.81
C LEU A 232 -25.46 -3.27 -1.65
N SER A 233 -26.78 -3.12 -1.46
CA SER A 233 -27.52 -3.86 -0.42
C SER A 233 -26.88 -3.78 0.98
N THR A 234 -26.30 -2.62 1.32
CA THR A 234 -25.68 -2.31 2.61
C THR A 234 -26.17 -0.96 3.11
N SER A 235 -25.98 -0.67 4.39
CA SER A 235 -26.35 0.60 5.03
C SER A 235 -25.12 1.44 5.41
N LEU A 236 -25.32 2.73 5.72
CA LEU A 236 -24.24 3.60 6.20
C LEU A 236 -23.59 3.05 7.48
N PRO A 237 -24.33 2.62 8.52
CA PRO A 237 -23.72 2.04 9.72
C PRO A 237 -22.94 0.75 9.43
N GLU A 238 -23.48 -0.15 8.60
CA GLU A 238 -22.79 -1.38 8.21
C GLU A 238 -21.53 -1.08 7.39
N PHE A 239 -21.58 -0.07 6.53
CA PHE A 239 -20.45 0.37 5.73
C PHE A 239 -19.33 1.00 6.57
N PHE A 240 -19.66 1.90 7.49
CA PHE A 240 -18.65 2.46 8.38
C PHE A 240 -18.12 1.42 9.36
N ALA A 241 -18.97 0.50 9.83
CA ALA A 241 -18.50 -0.63 10.60
C ALA A 241 -17.59 -1.56 9.77
N GLU A 242 -17.86 -1.74 8.47
CA GLU A 242 -16.96 -2.45 7.55
C GLU A 242 -15.62 -1.71 7.42
N ILE A 243 -15.63 -0.38 7.31
CA ILE A 243 -14.42 0.46 7.31
C ILE A 243 -13.66 0.25 8.64
N GLU A 244 -14.30 0.45 9.79
CA GLU A 244 -13.71 0.36 11.12
C GLU A 244 -13.17 -1.03 11.46
N ARG A 245 -13.92 -2.09 11.11
CA ARG A 245 -13.50 -3.48 11.31
C ARG A 245 -12.41 -3.92 10.31
N GLY A 246 -12.09 -3.07 9.33
CA GLY A 246 -11.19 -3.40 8.24
C GLY A 246 -11.69 -4.56 7.38
N GLY A 247 -13.01 -4.63 7.14
CA GLY A 247 -13.66 -5.69 6.36
C GLY A 247 -13.80 -7.02 7.10
N ALA A 248 -14.22 -7.02 8.37
CA ALA A 248 -14.35 -8.26 9.13
C ALA A 248 -15.43 -9.21 8.57
N GLU A 249 -15.01 -10.47 8.39
CA GLU A 249 -15.78 -11.70 8.21
C GLU A 249 -17.30 -11.60 8.43
N VAL A 250 -18.06 -11.67 7.33
CA VAL A 250 -19.42 -12.21 7.41
C VAL A 250 -19.29 -13.72 7.35
N LYS A 251 -19.41 -14.39 8.51
CA LYS A 251 -19.66 -15.84 8.54
C LYS A 251 -20.78 -16.14 7.53
N PRO A 252 -20.61 -17.08 6.59
CA PRO A 252 -21.67 -17.41 5.67
C PRO A 252 -22.90 -17.80 6.50
N LYS A 253 -24.02 -17.10 6.29
CA LYS A 253 -25.31 -17.56 6.81
C LYS A 253 -25.45 -19.00 6.35
N LYS A 254 -25.44 -19.96 7.29
CA LYS A 254 -25.76 -21.36 7.00
C LYS A 254 -27.05 -21.37 6.18
N ARG A 255 -26.97 -21.70 4.89
CA ARG A 255 -28.14 -22.26 4.21
C ARG A 255 -28.34 -23.61 4.84
N VAL A 256 -29.32 -23.69 5.73
CA VAL A 256 -29.93 -24.98 6.06
C VAL A 256 -30.54 -25.44 4.74
N LEU A 257 -29.88 -26.39 4.07
CA LEU A 257 -30.54 -27.21 3.07
C LEU A 257 -31.42 -28.17 3.88
N GLU A 258 -32.70 -27.87 3.93
CA GLU A 258 -33.70 -28.87 4.30
C GLU A 258 -33.69 -29.92 3.18
N PHE A 259 -33.42 -31.16 3.56
CA PHE A 259 -33.61 -32.35 2.73
C PHE A 259 -35.06 -32.83 2.87
#